data_AF-A0A1S4BL47-F1
#
_entry.id   AF-A0A1S4BL47-F1
#
_cell.length_a   1.000
_cell.length_b   1.000
_cell.length_c   1.000
_cell.angle_alpha   90.00
_cell.angle_beta   90.00
_cell.angle_gamma   90.00
#
_symmetry.space_group_name_H-M   'P 1'
#
loop_
_entity.id
_entity.type
_entity.pdbx_description
1 polymer ?
#
loop_
_entity_poly.entity_id
_entity_poly.type
_entity_poly.pdbx_seq_one_letter_code
_entity_poly.pdbx_strand_id
1 'polypeptide(L)'
;MDELPCSYAWAVLKNQQLKPGQYCSFFYKKDNLFRTYTFLVNLMLDESLWVIPTEVLEDVVLPPKGRRNAGRPKKERLKPPSKKESKKTFSCSVCGQSGHNRKISTTRNPGKSDRKKQPELVAIGLKSDQKGL
;
A
#
# COMPACT_ATOMS: atom_id res chain seq x y z
N MET A 1 -19.51 15.65 -14.68
CA MET A 1 -18.90 16.29 -13.50
C MET A 1 -19.25 15.42 -12.33
N ASP A 2 -18.27 14.72 -11.76
CA ASP A 2 -18.53 13.79 -10.67
C ASP A 2 -18.82 14.59 -9.40
N GLU A 3 -20.09 14.62 -9.00
CA GLU A 3 -20.64 15.31 -7.83
C GLU A 3 -20.31 14.58 -6.50
N LEU A 4 -19.10 14.03 -6.42
CA LEU A 4 -18.53 13.47 -5.20
C LEU A 4 -17.64 14.54 -4.55
N PRO A 5 -17.77 14.81 -3.24
CA PRO A 5 -16.89 15.74 -2.56
C PRO A 5 -15.44 15.28 -2.68
N CYS A 6 -14.53 16.17 -3.05
CA CYS A 6 -13.10 15.87 -2.99
C CYS A 6 -12.65 15.66 -1.53
N SER A 7 -11.45 15.12 -1.34
CA SER A 7 -10.89 14.86 0.00
C SER A 7 -10.87 16.10 0.90
N TYR A 8 -10.58 17.28 0.35
CA TYR A 8 -10.59 18.55 1.08
C TYR A 8 -12.01 18.98 1.47
N ALA A 9 -12.97 18.90 0.55
CA ALA A 9 -14.37 19.18 0.85
C ALA A 9 -14.89 18.25 1.96
N TRP A 10 -14.52 16.96 1.90
CA TRP A 10 -14.87 15.99 2.94
C TRP A 10 -14.31 16.36 4.32
N ALA A 11 -13.06 16.84 4.37
CA ALA A 11 -12.43 17.30 5.62
C ALA A 11 -13.16 18.53 6.20
N VAL A 12 -13.53 19.50 5.35
CA VAL A 12 -14.29 20.69 5.79
C VAL A 12 -15.66 20.30 6.33
N LEU A 13 -16.39 19.43 5.62
CA LEU A 13 -17.70 18.93 6.05
C LEU A 13 -17.61 18.23 7.42
N LYS A 14 -16.57 17.42 7.62
CA LYS A 14 -16.31 16.74 8.90
C LYS A 14 -16.01 17.74 10.02
N ASN A 15 -15.18 18.75 9.75
CA ASN A 15 -14.84 19.79 10.73
C ASN A 15 -16.06 20.62 11.15
N GLN A 16 -16.98 20.87 10.21
CA GLN A 16 -18.23 21.59 10.45
C GLN A 16 -19.36 20.71 11.01
N GLN A 17 -19.09 19.41 11.27
CA GLN A 17 -20.09 18.44 11.75
C GLN A 17 -21.31 18.30 10.82
N LEU A 18 -21.10 18.59 9.53
CA LEU A 18 -22.11 18.44 8.49
C LEU A 18 -22.10 17.00 7.98
N LYS A 19 -23.27 16.53 7.52
CA LYS A 19 -23.42 15.18 7.00
C LYS A 19 -22.90 15.10 5.56
N PRO A 20 -21.77 14.41 5.28
CA PRO A 20 -21.18 14.42 3.94
C PRO A 20 -22.09 13.84 2.86
N GLY A 21 -22.95 12.88 3.23
CA GLY A 21 -23.90 12.25 2.31
C GLY A 21 -24.96 13.19 1.72
N GLN A 22 -25.16 14.38 2.29
CA GLN A 22 -26.04 15.42 1.71
C GLN A 22 -25.36 16.18 0.56
N TYR A 23 -24.03 16.13 0.48
CA TYR A 23 -23.22 16.82 -0.52
C TYR A 23 -22.76 15.90 -1.66
N CYS A 24 -23.13 14.62 -1.60
CA CYS A 24 -22.95 13.68 -2.71
C CYS A 24 -24.16 13.72 -3.65
N SER A 25 -23.90 13.57 -4.95
CA SER A 25 -24.93 13.29 -5.95
C SER A 25 -25.88 12.18 -5.54
N PHE A 26 -27.09 12.21 -6.09
CA PHE A 26 -28.07 11.14 -5.95
C PHE A 26 -27.47 9.76 -6.28
N PHE A 27 -26.73 9.64 -7.39
CA PHE A 27 -26.20 8.35 -7.87
C PHE A 27 -25.18 7.70 -6.93
N TYR A 28 -24.40 8.50 -6.20
CA TYR A 28 -23.34 8.02 -5.31
C TYR A 28 -23.78 7.88 -3.86
N LYS A 29 -25.06 8.10 -3.56
CA LYS A 29 -25.60 7.75 -2.24
C LYS A 29 -25.48 6.24 -2.04
N LYS A 30 -25.13 5.84 -0.82
CA LYS A 30 -24.95 4.43 -0.41
C LYS A 30 -26.05 3.54 -0.99
N ASP A 31 -27.31 3.88 -0.75
CA ASP A 31 -28.46 3.07 -1.16
C ASP A 31 -28.61 2.98 -2.68
N ASN A 32 -28.36 4.07 -3.42
CA ASN A 32 -28.44 4.09 -4.88
C ASN A 32 -27.28 3.34 -5.53
N LEU A 33 -26.09 3.47 -4.95
CA LEU A 33 -24.91 2.71 -5.34
C LEU A 33 -25.21 1.21 -5.18
N PHE A 34 -25.68 0.79 -4.00
CA PHE A 34 -26.07 -0.61 -3.78
C PHE A 34 -27.16 -1.06 -4.74
N ARG A 35 -28.22 -0.27 -4.95
CA ARG A 35 -29.31 -0.60 -5.90
C ARG A 35 -28.80 -0.82 -7.31
N THR A 36 -27.85 -0.02 -7.77
CA THR A 36 -27.25 -0.15 -9.11
C THR A 36 -26.55 -1.49 -9.29
N TYR A 37 -25.91 -2.00 -8.23
CA TYR A 37 -25.23 -3.30 -8.21
C TYR A 37 -26.07 -4.42 -7.56
N THR A 38 -27.34 -4.17 -7.22
CA THR A 38 -28.22 -5.19 -6.63
C THR A 38 -28.68 -6.18 -7.69
N PHE A 39 -28.75 -5.74 -8.95
CA PHE A 39 -28.99 -6.65 -10.05
C PHE A 39 -27.85 -7.67 -10.10
N LEU A 40 -28.20 -8.94 -9.99
CA LEU A 40 -27.28 -10.04 -10.24
C LEU A 40 -26.95 -9.96 -11.73
N VAL A 41 -25.85 -9.29 -12.07
CA VAL A 41 -25.15 -9.57 -13.33
C VAL A 41 -24.88 -11.05 -13.25
N ASN A 42 -25.60 -11.86 -14.05
CA ASN A 42 -25.47 -13.30 -14.04
C ASN A 42 -23.98 -13.62 -13.94
N LEU A 43 -23.57 -14.11 -12.77
CA LEU A 43 -22.23 -14.64 -12.62
C LEU A 43 -22.14 -15.64 -13.75
N MET A 44 -21.15 -15.46 -14.63
CA MET A 44 -20.87 -16.38 -15.72
C MET A 44 -21.16 -17.78 -15.20
N LEU A 45 -22.23 -18.39 -15.73
CA LEU A 45 -22.65 -19.70 -15.27
C LEU A 45 -21.45 -20.63 -15.43
N ASP A 46 -21.42 -21.73 -14.69
CA ASP A 46 -20.40 -22.74 -14.93
C ASP A 46 -20.34 -23.08 -16.42
N GLU A 47 -19.14 -23.26 -16.98
CA GLU A 47 -18.96 -23.46 -18.43
C GLU A 47 -19.79 -24.64 -18.94
N SER A 48 -20.04 -25.64 -18.08
CA SER A 48 -20.91 -26.79 -18.37
C SER A 48 -22.38 -26.43 -18.66
N LEU A 49 -22.85 -25.26 -18.22
CA LEU A 49 -24.22 -24.78 -18.39
C LEU A 49 -24.38 -23.88 -19.63
N TRP A 50 -23.30 -23.59 -20.36
CA TRP A 50 -23.37 -22.72 -21.52
C TRP A 50 -23.99 -23.46 -22.69
N VAL A 51 -25.13 -22.96 -23.16
CA VAL A 51 -25.72 -23.41 -24.43
C VAL A 51 -25.01 -22.68 -25.56
N ILE A 52 -24.05 -23.35 -26.20
CA ILE A 52 -23.34 -22.83 -27.36
C ILE A 52 -24.13 -23.21 -28.62
N PRO A 53 -24.64 -22.24 -29.40
CA PRO A 53 -25.36 -22.52 -30.65
C PRO A 53 -24.47 -23.25 -31.67
N THR A 54 -25.07 -24.09 -32.51
CA THR A 54 -24.35 -24.88 -33.51
C THR A 54 -23.58 -23.99 -34.49
N GLU A 55 -24.10 -22.81 -34.81
CA GLU A 55 -23.46 -21.85 -35.70
C GLU A 55 -22.13 -21.34 -35.14
N VAL A 56 -22.00 -21.24 -33.82
CA VAL A 56 -20.76 -20.81 -33.13
C VAL A 56 -19.76 -21.97 -33.05
N LEU A 57 -20.24 -23.21 -32.87
CA LEU A 57 -19.39 -24.40 -32.87
C LEU A 57 -18.77 -24.67 -34.25
N GLU A 58 -19.51 -24.35 -35.31
CA GLU A 58 -19.05 -24.49 -36.70
C GLU A 58 -18.20 -23.31 -37.17
N ASP A 59 -18.17 -22.19 -36.44
CA ASP A 59 -17.40 -21.01 -36.81
C ASP A 59 -15.90 -21.22 -36.57
N VAL A 60 -15.14 -21.31 -37.67
CA VAL A 60 -13.69 -21.43 -37.62
C VAL A 60 -13.07 -20.04 -37.56
N VAL A 61 -12.70 -19.61 -36.36
CA VAL A 61 -11.97 -18.35 -36.15
C VAL A 61 -10.55 -18.46 -36.69
N LEU A 62 -10.35 -17.96 -37.91
CA LEU A 62 -9.02 -17.88 -38.51
C LEU A 62 -8.19 -16.77 -37.83
N PRO A 63 -6.87 -16.96 -37.64
CA PRO A 63 -6.02 -15.89 -37.16
C PRO A 63 -6.08 -14.69 -38.11
N PRO A 64 -5.98 -13.46 -37.60
CA PRO A 64 -5.99 -12.27 -38.44
C PRO A 64 -4.91 -12.38 -39.51
N LYS A 65 -5.31 -12.19 -40.78
CA LYS A 65 -4.40 -12.23 -41.92
C LYS A 65 -3.53 -10.97 -41.89
N GLY A 66 -2.34 -11.08 -41.33
CA GLY A 66 -1.38 -9.99 -41.28
C GLY A 66 -0.07 -10.40 -40.60
N ARG A 67 1.05 -9.86 -41.08
CA ARG A 67 2.30 -9.93 -40.32
C ARG A 67 2.19 -8.95 -39.16
N ARG A 68 2.58 -9.35 -37.95
CA ARG A 68 2.80 -8.38 -36.88
C ARG A 68 3.84 -7.38 -37.40
N ASN A 69 3.50 -6.09 -37.40
CA ASN A 69 4.47 -5.05 -37.71
C ASN A 69 5.69 -5.24 -36.81
N ALA A 70 6.89 -4.97 -37.35
CA ALA A 70 8.09 -4.94 -36.54
C ALA A 70 7.80 -4.07 -35.31
N GLY A 71 7.96 -4.66 -34.13
CA GLY A 71 7.76 -3.95 -32.87
C GLY A 71 8.67 -2.72 -32.82
N ARG A 72 8.44 -1.86 -31.84
CA ARG A 72 9.29 -0.68 -31.65
C ARG A 72 10.77 -1.06 -31.69
N PRO A 73 11.60 -0.46 -32.56
CA PRO A 73 13.03 -0.73 -32.59
C PRO A 73 13.61 -0.59 -31.19
N LYS A 74 14.44 -1.55 -30.77
CA LYS A 74 15.10 -1.52 -29.47
C LYS A 74 15.86 -0.19 -29.40
N LYS A 75 15.48 0.67 -28.46
CA LYS A 75 16.24 1.88 -28.18
C LYS A 75 17.55 1.41 -27.58
N GLU A 76 18.61 1.37 -28.39
CA GLU A 76 19.99 1.38 -27.92
C GLU A 76 20.09 2.53 -26.93
N ARG A 77 20.10 2.21 -25.63
CA ARG A 77 20.38 3.21 -24.61
C ARG A 77 21.84 3.56 -24.79
N LEU A 78 22.12 4.68 -25.46
CA LEU A 78 23.44 5.29 -25.43
C LEU A 78 23.85 5.35 -23.95
N LYS A 79 24.85 4.56 -23.58
CA LYS A 79 25.44 4.67 -22.25
C LYS A 79 25.91 6.13 -22.16
N PRO A 80 25.46 6.90 -21.17
CA PRO A 80 26.06 8.22 -20.98
C PRO A 80 27.58 8.00 -20.89
N PRO A 81 28.41 8.83 -21.55
CA PRO A 81 29.86 8.78 -21.34
C PRO A 81 30.04 8.79 -19.84
N SER A 82 30.73 7.77 -19.32
CA SER A 82 30.79 7.42 -17.91
C SER A 82 30.74 8.70 -17.07
N LYS A 83 29.59 8.97 -16.44
CA LYS A 83 29.60 9.86 -15.29
C LYS A 83 30.58 9.17 -14.38
N LYS A 84 31.80 9.70 -14.28
CA LYS A 84 32.78 9.28 -13.27
C LYS A 84 31.95 9.12 -12.02
N GLU A 85 31.74 7.88 -11.58
CA GLU A 85 30.99 7.60 -10.37
C GLU A 85 31.89 8.11 -9.25
N SER A 86 31.84 9.42 -9.00
CA SER A 86 32.38 9.98 -7.78
C SER A 86 31.56 9.31 -6.70
N LYS A 87 32.18 8.35 -6.00
CA LYS A 87 31.62 7.72 -4.81
C LYS A 87 31.09 8.86 -3.95
N LYS A 88 29.77 8.99 -3.83
CA LYS A 88 29.17 10.01 -2.98
C LYS A 88 29.54 9.63 -1.55
N THR A 89 30.53 10.32 -0.99
CA THR A 89 30.90 10.14 0.40
C THR A 89 29.74 10.68 1.24
N PHE A 90 29.05 9.80 1.95
CA PHE A 90 28.01 10.22 2.88
C PHE A 90 28.67 10.75 4.16
N SER A 91 28.19 11.90 4.65
CA SER A 91 28.62 12.52 5.89
C SER A 91 27.56 12.36 6.98
N CYS A 92 28.02 12.27 8.23
CA CYS A 92 27.14 12.25 9.38
C CYS A 92 26.40 13.59 9.50
N SER A 93 25.07 13.56 9.49
CA SER A 93 24.24 14.76 9.65
C SER A 93 24.25 15.35 11.06
N VAL A 94 25.04 14.82 11.99
CA VAL A 94 25.22 15.35 13.36
C VAL A 94 26.56 16.07 13.50
N CYS A 95 27.66 15.50 13.01
CA CYS A 95 29.00 16.08 13.15
C CYS A 95 29.65 16.47 11.82
N GLY A 96 29.00 16.26 10.68
CA GLY A 96 29.51 16.58 9.34
C GLY A 96 30.62 15.67 8.83
N GLN A 97 31.18 14.80 9.66
CA GLN A 97 32.31 13.93 9.29
C GLN A 97 31.86 12.73 8.45
N SER A 98 32.67 12.34 7.46
CA SER A 98 32.49 11.12 6.69
C SER A 98 32.91 9.88 7.48
N GLY A 99 32.51 8.69 7.02
CA GLY A 99 32.90 7.41 7.63
C GLY A 99 31.89 6.82 8.62
N HIS A 100 30.86 7.57 9.02
CA HIS A 100 29.74 7.02 9.80
C HIS A 100 28.42 7.75 9.50
N ASN A 101 27.31 7.13 9.87
CA ASN A 101 25.98 7.73 9.77
C ASN A 101 25.49 8.23 11.15
N ARG A 102 24.42 9.02 11.16
CA ARG A 102 23.77 9.54 12.39
C ARG A 102 23.40 8.45 13.41
N LYS A 103 23.20 7.20 12.98
CA LYS A 103 22.84 6.11 13.90
C LYS A 103 24.04 5.64 14.72
N ILE A 104 25.25 5.71 14.16
CA ILE A 104 26.49 5.19 14.74
C ILE A 104 27.40 6.34 15.25
N SER A 105 26.93 7.60 15.17
CA SER A 105 27.68 8.75 15.68
C SER A 105 27.83 8.70 17.20
N THR A 106 29.06 8.66 17.69
CA THR A 106 29.42 8.69 19.12
C THR A 106 29.33 10.09 19.74
N THR A 107 29.20 11.14 18.93
CA THR A 107 29.03 12.54 19.39
C THR A 107 27.61 12.87 19.87
N ARG A 108 26.74 11.88 20.08
CA ARG A 108 25.53 12.12 20.88
C ARG A 108 25.97 12.44 22.30
N ASN A 109 25.92 13.72 22.67
CA ASN A 109 26.15 14.17 24.05
C ASN A 109 25.43 13.23 25.03
N PRO A 110 26.15 12.56 25.96
CA PRO A 110 25.54 11.64 26.91
C PRO A 110 24.90 12.46 28.04
N GLY A 111 23.69 12.95 27.80
CA GLY A 111 22.85 13.55 28.81
C GLY A 111 22.10 12.48 29.61
N LYS A 112 22.74 12.00 30.69
CA LYS A 112 22.17 11.42 31.93
C LYS A 112 21.15 10.27 31.78
N SER A 113 21.59 9.05 32.08
CA SER A 113 20.82 8.14 32.94
C SER A 113 21.73 7.05 33.54
N ASP A 114 22.26 7.30 34.74
CA ASP A 114 22.82 6.23 35.55
C ASP A 114 21.67 5.35 36.07
N ARG A 115 21.53 4.13 35.56
CA ARG A 115 20.88 3.05 36.32
C ARG A 115 21.98 2.15 36.85
N LYS A 116 22.33 2.33 38.13
CA LYS A 116 23.07 1.33 38.91
C LYS A 116 22.30 0.01 38.83
N LYS A 117 22.95 -1.03 38.31
CA LYS A 117 22.44 -2.40 38.32
C LYS A 117 22.92 -3.04 39.63
N GLN A 118 21.98 -3.39 40.51
CA GLN A 118 22.27 -4.23 41.68
C GLN A 118 22.20 -5.70 41.26
N PRO A 119 23.06 -6.59 41.77
CA PRO A 119 23.10 -7.98 41.39
C PRO A 119 22.00 -8.80 42.09
N GLU A 120 21.58 -9.86 41.40
CA GLU A 120 20.63 -10.88 41.82
C GLU A 120 21.22 -11.76 42.92
N LEU A 121 20.48 -11.97 44.01
CA LEU A 121 20.71 -13.08 44.94
C LEU A 121 19.43 -13.93 45.00
N VAL A 122 19.53 -15.14 44.45
CA VAL A 122 18.51 -16.18 44.60
C VAL A 122 18.68 -16.84 45.96
N ALA A 123 17.61 -16.92 46.74
CA ALA A 123 17.49 -17.87 47.84
C ALA A 123 16.06 -18.45 47.89
N ILE A 124 16.05 -19.76 48.03
CA ILE A 124 14.95 -20.73 47.93
C ILE A 124 14.15 -20.74 49.24
N GLY A 125 12.83 -20.98 49.21
CA GLY A 125 12.12 -21.34 50.44
C GLY A 125 10.60 -21.41 50.37
N LEU A 126 10.10 -22.64 50.49
CA LEU A 126 8.71 -23.13 50.56
C LEU A 126 7.79 -22.50 51.63
N LYS A 127 6.49 -22.82 51.48
CA LYS A 127 5.36 -22.84 52.45
C LYS A 127 4.50 -21.58 52.44
N SER A 128 3.18 -21.58 52.61
CA SER A 128 2.09 -22.56 52.66
C SER A 128 0.83 -21.71 52.91
N ASP A 129 -0.31 -22.15 52.37
CA ASP A 129 -1.64 -22.05 52.97
C ASP A 129 -2.36 -20.71 53.26
N GLN A 130 -3.59 -20.69 52.71
CA GLN A 130 -4.87 -20.40 53.36
C GLN A 130 -5.51 -18.99 53.35
N LYS A 131 -6.76 -19.00 52.85
CA LYS A 131 -7.99 -18.30 53.33
C LYS A 131 -7.98 -16.77 53.19
N GLY A 132 -9.00 -16.09 52.66
CA GLY A 132 -10.40 -16.39 52.45
C GLY A 132 -11.18 -15.13 52.82
N LEU A 133 -11.93 -14.55 51.87
CA LEU A 133 -13.33 -14.12 51.96
C LEU A 133 -13.74 -13.56 50.59
#